data_AF-A0A7K0A0Y4-F1
#
_entry.id   AF-A0A7K0A0Y4-F1
#
_cell.length_a   1.000
_cell.length_b   1.000
_cell.length_c   1.000
_cell.angle_alpha   90.00
_cell.angle_beta   90.00
_cell.angle_gamma   90.00
#
_symmetry.space_group_name_H-M   'P 1'
#
loop_
_entity.id
_entity.type
_entity.pdbx_description
1 polymer ?
#
loop_
_entity_poly.entity_id
_entity_poly.type
_entity_poly.pdbx_seq_one_letter_code
_entity_poly.pdbx_strand_id
1 'polypeptide(L)'
;MGYADKLQPKAGEVLEPGERLLGAIRTMPRGSTMSMGIGGAVGAVVGDRQAKKGSAQQTEGSIAASWPMVRSAVGLTDRRLLIYDFTFMGKPKDLVGEFSLDQVASLDVDKGVVNKVSFGFNDGSVVQAECAKLEKVGDFTAAFESAKAGQSS
;
A
#
# COMPACT_ATOMS: atom_id res chain seq x y z
N MET A 1 6.20 -16.39 -9.57
CA MET A 1 4.94 -16.16 -8.84
C MET A 1 5.09 -14.94 -7.97
N GLY A 2 4.13 -14.01 -8.06
CA GLY A 2 4.11 -12.76 -7.28
C GLY A 2 3.21 -12.88 -6.06
N TYR A 3 3.06 -11.81 -5.29
CA TYR A 3 2.11 -11.82 -4.17
C TYR A 3 0.64 -11.84 -4.65
N ALA A 4 0.39 -11.40 -5.89
CA ALA A 4 -0.94 -11.45 -6.53
C ALA A 4 -1.55 -12.86 -6.51
N ASP A 5 -0.75 -13.90 -6.77
CA ASP A 5 -1.20 -15.30 -6.75
C ASP A 5 -1.73 -15.72 -5.36
N LYS A 6 -1.16 -15.15 -4.29
CA LYS A 6 -1.60 -15.39 -2.90
C LYS A 6 -2.82 -14.57 -2.52
N LEU A 7 -2.97 -13.38 -3.11
CA LEU A 7 -4.10 -12.49 -2.84
C LEU A 7 -5.34 -12.88 -3.64
N GLN A 8 -5.18 -13.47 -4.83
CA GLN A 8 -6.26 -13.80 -5.75
C GLN A 8 -7.46 -14.52 -5.10
N PRO A 9 -7.29 -15.55 -4.24
CA PRO A 9 -8.43 -16.21 -3.62
C PRO A 9 -9.26 -15.26 -2.75
N LYS A 10 -8.59 -14.35 -2.02
CA LYS A 10 -9.25 -13.37 -1.14
C LYS A 10 -9.81 -12.18 -1.90
N ALA A 11 -9.13 -11.73 -2.94
CA ALA A 11 -9.66 -10.72 -3.86
C ALA A 11 -10.92 -11.22 -4.55
N GLY A 12 -10.94 -12.47 -5.02
CA GLY A 12 -12.09 -13.06 -5.71
C GLY A 12 -13.39 -13.09 -4.90
N GLU A 13 -13.32 -12.98 -3.57
CA GLU A 13 -14.52 -12.89 -2.70
C GLU A 13 -15.22 -11.52 -2.82
N VAL A 14 -14.53 -10.48 -3.28
CA VAL A 14 -15.04 -9.08 -3.30
C VAL A 14 -14.95 -8.41 -4.67
N LEU A 15 -14.27 -9.02 -5.64
CA LEU A 15 -14.19 -8.50 -7.00
C LEU A 15 -15.59 -8.40 -7.61
N GLU A 16 -15.88 -7.25 -8.19
CA GLU A 16 -17.12 -7.05 -8.94
C GLU A 16 -17.11 -7.86 -10.23
N PRO A 17 -18.28 -8.18 -10.83
CA PRO A 17 -18.34 -8.82 -12.12
C PRO A 17 -17.50 -8.07 -13.19
N GLY A 18 -16.56 -8.81 -13.79
CA GLY A 18 -15.63 -8.29 -14.79
C GLY A 18 -14.42 -7.52 -14.26
N GLU A 19 -14.34 -7.28 -12.94
CA GLU A 19 -13.16 -6.72 -12.28
C GLU A 19 -12.05 -7.77 -12.19
N ARG A 20 -10.79 -7.36 -12.39
CA ARG A 20 -9.64 -8.28 -12.35
C ARG A 20 -8.51 -7.74 -11.51
N LEU A 21 -7.90 -8.62 -10.71
CA LEU A 21 -6.65 -8.30 -10.00
C LEU A 21 -5.48 -8.27 -11.00
N LEU A 22 -4.80 -7.12 -11.06
CA LEU A 22 -3.69 -6.87 -11.96
C LEU A 22 -2.32 -7.08 -11.29
N GLY A 23 -2.26 -6.87 -9.97
CA GLY A 23 -1.04 -7.03 -9.20
C GLY A 23 -1.29 -6.94 -7.71
N ALA A 24 -0.29 -7.36 -6.91
CA ALA A 24 -0.32 -7.12 -5.48
C ALA A 24 1.09 -7.02 -4.91
N ILE A 25 1.22 -6.19 -3.86
CA ILE A 25 2.44 -6.03 -3.06
C ILE A 25 2.09 -6.04 -1.57
N ARG A 26 3.03 -6.45 -0.73
CA ARG A 26 2.94 -6.22 0.71
C ARG A 26 3.57 -4.89 1.10
N THR A 27 2.86 -4.14 1.92
CA THR A 27 3.29 -2.85 2.46
C THR A 27 3.22 -2.86 3.98
N MET A 28 4.02 -2.00 4.61
CA MET A 28 4.00 -1.75 6.05
C MET A 28 4.02 -0.25 6.30
N PRO A 29 3.49 0.21 7.45
CA PRO A 29 3.61 1.62 7.82
C PRO A 29 5.08 2.04 7.85
N ARG A 30 5.36 3.28 7.42
CA ARG A 30 6.72 3.83 7.45
C ARG A 30 7.33 3.73 8.85
N GLY A 31 8.61 3.35 8.94
CA GLY A 31 9.33 3.15 10.20
C GLY A 31 9.22 1.74 10.77
N SER A 32 8.41 0.85 10.18
CA SER A 32 8.27 -0.54 10.63
C SER A 32 9.57 -1.34 10.52
N THR A 33 10.44 -1.02 9.56
CA THR A 33 11.74 -1.71 9.44
C THR A 33 12.75 -1.24 10.50
N MET A 34 12.69 0.01 10.94
CA MET A 34 13.64 0.58 11.91
C MET A 34 13.39 0.04 13.33
N SER A 35 12.16 -0.33 13.66
CA SER A 35 11.81 -0.90 14.97
C SER A 35 12.24 -2.36 15.17
N MET A 36 12.48 -3.11 14.08
CA MET A 36 12.95 -4.51 14.14
C MET A 36 14.48 -4.63 14.20
N GLY A 37 15.22 -3.55 13.93
CA GLY A 37 16.69 -3.53 13.91
C GLY A 37 17.35 -3.03 15.20
N ILE A 38 16.60 -2.45 16.14
CA ILE A 38 17.11 -1.93 17.41
C ILE A 38 16.65 -2.85 18.55
N GLY A 39 17.26 -4.03 18.62
CA GLY A 39 17.27 -4.82 19.84
C GLY A 39 18.15 -4.11 20.88
N GLY A 40 17.57 -3.17 21.62
CA GLY A 40 18.28 -2.47 22.69
C GLY A 40 17.40 -1.39 23.31
N ALA A 41 16.98 -1.62 24.54
CA ALA A 41 16.04 -0.78 25.30
C ALA A 41 16.59 0.61 25.63
N VAL A 42 16.68 1.55 24.67
CA VAL A 42 16.76 3.00 24.91
C VAL A 42 16.30 3.73 23.63
N GLY A 43 15.11 4.32 23.62
CA GLY A 43 14.66 5.12 22.46
C GLY A 43 13.16 5.33 22.30
N ALA A 44 12.34 4.75 23.16
CA ALA A 44 10.89 4.89 23.13
C ALA A 44 10.39 6.22 23.74
N VAL A 45 10.89 7.37 23.28
CA VAL A 45 10.29 8.69 23.62
C VAL A 45 10.35 9.77 22.53
N VAL A 46 10.99 9.54 21.36
CA VAL A 46 11.09 10.58 20.31
C VAL A 46 10.33 10.23 19.01
N GLY A 47 9.73 9.04 18.92
CA GLY A 47 9.11 8.52 17.69
C GLY A 47 7.75 9.14 17.30
N ASP A 48 6.96 9.62 18.25
CA ASP A 48 5.56 9.98 17.99
C ASP A 48 5.37 11.28 17.20
N ARG A 49 6.37 12.16 17.18
CA ARG A 49 6.29 13.42 16.38
C ARG A 49 6.90 13.32 15.00
N GLN A 50 7.76 12.33 14.73
CA GLN A 50 8.43 12.20 13.44
C GLN A 50 7.81 11.13 12.54
N ALA A 51 7.22 10.07 13.10
CA ALA A 51 6.35 9.17 12.34
C ALA A 51 5.13 9.92 11.76
N LYS A 52 4.59 10.91 12.49
CA LYS A 52 3.53 11.82 12.02
C LYS A 52 3.97 12.85 10.98
N LYS A 53 5.28 13.09 10.80
CA LYS A 53 5.83 14.02 9.80
C LYS A 53 6.29 13.32 8.51
N GLY A 54 6.39 12.00 8.52
CA GLY A 54 6.82 11.19 7.38
C GLY A 54 5.70 10.87 6.38
N SER A 55 4.44 10.99 6.79
CA SER A 55 3.28 11.02 5.91
C SER A 55 3.10 12.46 5.45
N ALA A 56 3.56 12.82 4.26
CA ALA A 56 3.22 14.13 3.70
C ALA A 56 1.68 14.23 3.61
N GLN A 57 1.08 15.08 4.46
CA GLN A 57 -0.33 15.50 4.45
C GLN A 57 -1.39 14.38 4.47
N GLN A 58 -1.44 13.57 5.53
CA GLN A 58 -2.74 13.03 5.98
C GLN A 58 -3.40 14.12 6.83
N THR A 59 -4.11 15.05 6.18
CA THR A 59 -4.94 16.03 6.90
C THR A 59 -6.23 15.33 7.33
N GLU A 60 -6.74 15.66 8.51
CA GLU A 60 -8.04 15.15 8.95
C GLU A 60 -9.11 15.46 7.90
N GLY A 61 -9.81 14.42 7.42
CA GLY A 61 -10.77 14.51 6.32
C GLY A 61 -10.22 14.28 4.91
N SER A 62 -8.91 14.03 4.73
CA SER A 62 -8.34 13.69 3.42
C SER A 62 -8.57 12.22 3.05
N ILE A 63 -8.49 11.88 1.77
CA ILE A 63 -8.61 10.50 1.27
C ILE A 63 -7.51 9.64 1.89
N ALA A 64 -6.26 10.11 1.93
CA ALA A 64 -5.18 9.39 2.58
C ALA A 64 -5.46 9.09 4.07
N ALA A 65 -6.28 9.87 4.77
CA ALA A 65 -6.56 9.66 6.19
C ALA A 65 -7.39 8.39 6.46
N SER A 66 -8.12 7.87 5.47
CA SER A 66 -8.81 6.58 5.59
C SER A 66 -7.89 5.38 5.31
N TRP A 67 -6.63 5.60 4.95
CA TRP A 67 -5.68 4.52 4.72
C TRP A 67 -5.37 3.78 6.02
N PRO A 68 -5.54 2.45 6.08
CA PRO A 68 -5.37 1.71 7.31
C PRO A 68 -3.89 1.66 7.73
N MET A 69 -3.62 2.02 8.99
CA MET A 69 -2.26 2.02 9.56
C MET A 69 -1.82 0.62 10.04
N VAL A 70 -1.97 -0.39 9.17
CA VAL A 70 -1.60 -1.79 9.45
C VAL A 70 -0.59 -2.29 8.43
N ARG A 71 -0.03 -3.48 8.67
CA ARG A 71 0.72 -4.18 7.62
C ARG A 71 -0.30 -4.69 6.63
N SER A 72 -0.12 -4.34 5.36
CA SER A 72 -1.15 -4.53 4.36
C SER A 72 -0.68 -5.31 3.16
N ALA A 73 -1.59 -6.08 2.59
CA ALA A 73 -1.53 -6.61 1.26
C ALA A 73 -2.34 -5.66 0.36
N VAL A 74 -1.64 -4.92 -0.50
CA VAL A 74 -2.26 -3.97 -1.44
C VAL A 74 -2.46 -4.70 -2.76
N GLY A 75 -3.70 -4.99 -3.10
CA GLY A 75 -4.12 -5.47 -4.41
C GLY A 75 -4.46 -4.30 -5.32
N LEU A 76 -4.02 -4.36 -6.56
CA LEU A 76 -4.41 -3.44 -7.63
C LEU A 76 -5.36 -4.18 -8.56
N THR A 77 -6.54 -3.63 -8.78
CA THR A 77 -7.46 -4.08 -9.82
C THR A 77 -7.49 -3.10 -10.98
N ASP A 78 -8.29 -3.38 -12.01
CA ASP A 78 -8.58 -2.44 -13.09
C ASP A 78 -9.52 -1.29 -12.67
N ARG A 79 -10.05 -1.31 -11.44
CA ARG A 79 -10.98 -0.30 -10.91
C ARG A 79 -10.51 0.39 -9.64
N ARG A 80 -9.83 -0.32 -8.73
CA ARG A 80 -9.52 0.14 -7.38
C ARG A 80 -8.29 -0.53 -6.78
N LEU A 81 -7.79 0.06 -5.70
CA LEU A 81 -6.90 -0.59 -4.75
C LEU A 81 -7.74 -1.30 -3.69
N LEU A 82 -7.40 -2.56 -3.42
CA LEU A 82 -7.95 -3.35 -2.32
C LEU A 82 -6.88 -3.49 -1.24
N ILE A 83 -7.17 -3.08 -0.02
CA ILE A 83 -6.24 -3.12 1.11
C ILE A 83 -6.68 -4.21 2.06
N TYR A 84 -5.88 -5.26 2.18
CA TYR A 84 -6.09 -6.32 3.15
C TYR A 84 -5.08 -6.22 4.28
N ASP A 85 -5.44 -6.62 5.49
CA ASP A 85 -4.43 -6.97 6.49
C ASP A 85 -3.83 -8.36 6.19
N PHE A 86 -2.73 -8.73 6.85
CA PHE A 86 -2.16 -10.06 6.72
C PHE A 86 -1.67 -10.65 8.03
N THR A 87 -1.80 -11.97 8.15
CA THR A 87 -1.31 -12.75 9.29
C THR A 87 0.21 -12.67 9.42
N PHE A 88 0.79 -13.03 10.58
CA PHE A 88 2.26 -13.05 10.75
C PHE A 88 3.01 -13.85 9.66
N MET A 89 2.38 -14.89 9.09
CA MET A 89 2.92 -15.69 7.98
C MET A 89 2.79 -15.03 6.59
N GLY A 90 2.26 -13.81 6.52
CA GLY A 90 2.06 -13.06 5.29
C GLY A 90 0.87 -13.51 4.44
N LYS A 91 -0.10 -14.24 5.02
CA LYS A 91 -1.34 -14.60 4.32
C LYS A 91 -2.38 -13.48 4.47
N PRO A 92 -3.02 -13.03 3.38
CA PRO A 92 -4.12 -12.05 3.44
C PRO A 92 -5.25 -12.56 4.33
N LYS A 93 -5.90 -11.65 5.08
CA LYS A 93 -6.97 -12.01 6.01
C LYS A 93 -8.25 -11.22 5.73
N ASP A 94 -8.38 -10.00 6.26
CA ASP A 94 -9.58 -9.19 6.16
C ASP A 94 -9.36 -8.03 5.19
N LEU A 95 -10.39 -7.68 4.41
CA LEU A 95 -10.40 -6.45 3.64
C LEU A 95 -10.63 -5.28 4.61
N VAL A 96 -9.67 -4.35 4.67
CA VAL A 96 -9.62 -3.25 5.64
C VAL A 96 -9.67 -1.87 5.00
N GLY A 97 -9.69 -1.79 3.67
CA GLY A 97 -9.84 -0.53 2.96
C GLY A 97 -9.91 -0.73 1.45
N GLU A 98 -10.52 0.23 0.78
CA GLU A 98 -10.69 0.24 -0.67
C GLU A 98 -10.55 1.68 -1.17
N PHE A 99 -9.84 1.87 -2.28
CA PHE A 99 -9.62 3.18 -2.88
C PHE A 99 -9.85 3.08 -4.37
N SER A 100 -10.84 3.81 -4.88
CA SER A 100 -11.09 3.79 -6.32
C SER A 100 -9.90 4.40 -7.07
N LEU A 101 -9.55 3.84 -8.23
CA LEU A 101 -8.39 4.32 -8.99
C LEU A 101 -8.60 5.74 -9.54
N ASP A 102 -9.84 6.22 -9.63
CA ASP A 102 -10.13 7.62 -9.93
C ASP A 102 -9.64 8.55 -8.80
N GLN A 103 -9.63 8.09 -7.54
CA GLN A 103 -9.13 8.85 -6.38
C GLN A 103 -7.60 8.86 -6.29
N VAL A 104 -6.94 7.84 -6.84
CA VAL A 104 -5.47 7.68 -6.78
C VAL A 104 -4.84 8.39 -7.97
N ALA A 105 -4.14 9.48 -7.70
CA ALA A 105 -3.48 10.34 -8.67
C ALA A 105 -2.15 9.75 -9.18
N SER A 106 -1.34 9.23 -8.27
CA SER A 106 0.02 8.77 -8.58
C SER A 106 0.48 7.61 -7.71
N LEU A 107 1.48 6.89 -8.22
CA LEU A 107 2.19 5.85 -7.50
C LEU A 107 3.70 6.01 -7.71
N ASP A 108 4.41 6.45 -6.68
CA ASP A 108 5.85 6.73 -6.75
C ASP A 108 6.65 5.72 -5.92
N VAL A 109 7.80 5.30 -6.46
CA VAL A 109 8.66 4.29 -5.82
C VAL A 109 10.08 4.80 -5.65
N ASP A 110 10.50 4.95 -4.40
CA ASP A 110 11.89 5.25 -4.02
C ASP A 110 12.58 3.94 -3.60
N LYS A 111 13.51 3.46 -4.43
CA LYS A 111 14.22 2.20 -4.21
C LYS A 111 15.39 2.42 -3.25
N GLY A 112 15.41 1.69 -2.14
CA GLY A 112 16.47 1.76 -1.14
C GLY A 112 16.80 0.39 -0.55
N VAL A 113 17.30 0.37 0.69
CA VAL A 113 17.44 -0.88 1.48
C VAL A 113 16.08 -1.56 1.68
N VAL A 114 15.05 -0.74 1.86
CA VAL A 114 13.63 -1.08 1.72
C VAL A 114 13.06 -0.12 0.67
N ASN A 115 12.14 -0.60 -0.16
CA ASN A 115 11.48 0.27 -1.13
C ASN A 115 10.44 1.11 -0.39
N LYS A 116 10.38 2.41 -0.66
CA LYS A 116 9.27 3.26 -0.21
C LYS A 116 8.31 3.43 -1.38
N VAL A 117 7.03 3.24 -1.12
CA VAL A 117 5.96 3.41 -2.09
C VAL A 117 5.07 4.54 -1.58
N SER A 118 4.80 5.51 -2.45
CA SER A 118 3.92 6.65 -2.15
C SER A 118 2.68 6.55 -3.02
N PHE A 119 1.51 6.50 -2.40
CA PHE A 119 0.21 6.58 -3.07
C PHE A 119 -0.29 8.01 -2.95
N GLY A 120 -0.24 8.76 -4.05
CA GLY A 120 -0.77 10.12 -4.12
C GLY A 120 -2.26 10.09 -4.50
N PHE A 121 -3.07 10.90 -3.83
CA PHE A 121 -4.50 11.03 -4.08
C PHE A 121 -4.83 12.38 -4.75
N ASN A 122 -5.98 12.45 -5.42
CA ASN A 122 -6.39 13.66 -6.15
C ASN A 122 -6.64 14.89 -5.26
N ASP A 123 -6.88 14.68 -3.97
CA ASP A 123 -7.00 15.76 -2.99
C ASP A 123 -5.63 16.30 -2.52
N GLY A 124 -4.54 15.82 -3.13
CA GLY A 124 -3.17 16.18 -2.81
C GLY A 124 -2.60 15.47 -1.59
N SER A 125 -3.39 14.61 -0.92
CA SER A 125 -2.91 13.82 0.22
C SER A 125 -2.08 12.62 -0.24
N VAL A 126 -1.14 12.17 0.59
CA VAL A 126 -0.20 11.10 0.24
C VAL A 126 -0.08 10.09 1.37
N VAL A 127 -0.15 8.80 1.01
CA VAL A 127 0.22 7.70 1.91
C VAL A 127 1.61 7.22 1.54
N GLN A 128 2.50 7.12 2.52
CA GLN A 128 3.81 6.50 2.33
C GLN A 128 3.90 5.18 3.08
N ALA A 129 4.30 4.13 2.37
CA ALA A 129 4.46 2.80 2.91
C ALA A 129 5.82 2.21 2.55
N GLU A 130 6.28 1.27 3.37
CA GLU A 130 7.49 0.49 3.15
C GLU A 130 7.14 -0.84 2.49
N CYS A 131 7.97 -1.28 1.55
CA CYS A 131 7.78 -2.51 0.80
C CYS A 131 9.11 -3.28 0.73
N ALA A 132 9.08 -4.57 1.03
CA ALA A 132 10.30 -5.39 1.02
C ALA A 132 10.89 -5.48 -0.39
N LYS A 133 12.23 -5.57 -0.51
CA LYS A 133 12.92 -5.65 -1.82
C LYS A 133 12.46 -6.81 -2.70
N LEU A 134 11.99 -7.91 -2.09
CA LEU A 134 11.53 -9.10 -2.80
C LEU A 134 10.16 -8.92 -3.46
N GLU A 135 9.43 -7.87 -3.09
CA GLU A 135 8.15 -7.54 -3.71
C GLU A 135 8.38 -7.01 -5.14
N LYS A 136 7.50 -7.40 -6.05
CA LYS A 136 7.54 -7.01 -7.47
C LYS A 136 6.95 -5.62 -7.68
N VAL A 137 7.51 -4.62 -6.99
CA VAL A 137 6.99 -3.24 -6.99
C VAL A 137 7.06 -2.61 -8.38
N GLY A 138 8.05 -2.98 -9.21
CA GLY A 138 8.13 -2.55 -10.60
C GLY A 138 6.94 -3.05 -11.44
N ASP A 139 6.65 -4.35 -11.38
CA ASP A 139 5.50 -4.94 -12.07
C ASP A 139 4.18 -4.30 -11.61
N PHE A 140 4.05 -4.06 -10.30
CA PHE A 140 2.88 -3.40 -9.71
C PHE A 140 2.72 -1.95 -10.20
N THR A 141 3.81 -1.19 -10.30
CA THR A 141 3.78 0.19 -10.80
C THR A 141 3.42 0.23 -12.28
N ALA A 142 4.01 -0.64 -13.10
CA ALA A 142 3.67 -0.73 -14.52
C ALA A 142 2.19 -1.12 -14.75
N ALA A 143 1.65 -2.00 -13.90
CA ALA A 143 0.23 -2.34 -13.93
C ALA A 143 -0.67 -1.15 -13.54
N PHE A 144 -0.26 -0.35 -12.55
CA PHE A 144 -0.99 0.86 -12.14
C PHE A 144 -1.09 1.87 -13.29
N GLU A 145 0.04 2.18 -13.93
CA GLU A 145 0.07 3.10 -15.07
C GLU A 145 -0.81 2.62 -16.22
N SER A 146 -0.76 1.31 -16.52
CA SER A 146 -1.60 0.70 -17.55
C SER A 146 -3.09 0.79 -17.22
N ALA A 147 -3.47 0.58 -15.95
CA ALA A 147 -4.84 0.71 -15.48
C ALA A 147 -5.34 2.16 -15.57
N LYS A 148 -4.52 3.15 -15.17
CA LYS A 148 -4.84 4.58 -15.26
C LYS A 148 -5.00 5.05 -16.71
N ALA A 149 -4.15 4.58 -17.61
CA ALA A 149 -4.26 4.88 -19.04
C ALA A 149 -5.58 4.33 -19.63
N GLY A 150 -5.98 3.11 -19.23
CA GLY A 150 -7.23 2.49 -19.66
C GLY A 150 -8.49 3.20 -19.16
N GLN A 151 -8.43 3.92 -18.04
CA GLN A 151 -9.56 4.71 -17.52
C GLN A 151 -9.76 6.06 -18.24
N SER A 152 -8.75 6.52 -18.98
CA SER A 152 -8.78 7.82 -19.68
C SER A 152 -9.21 7.69 -21.15
N SER A 153 -9.56 6.49 -21.60
CA SER A 153 -9.90 6.14 -22.98
C SER A 153 -11.41 5.97 -23.20
#